data_AF-A0A820N504-F1
#
_entry.id   AF-A0A820N504-F1
#
_cell.length_a   1.000
_cell.length_b   1.000
_cell.length_c   1.000
_cell.angle_alpha   90.00
_cell.angle_beta   90.00
_cell.angle_gamma   90.00
#
_symmetry.space_group_name_H-M   'P 1'
#
loop_
_entity.id
_entity.type
_entity.pdbx_description
1 polymer ?
#
loop_
_entity_poly.entity_id
_entity_poly.type
_entity_poly.pdbx_seq_one_letter_code
_entity_poly.pdbx_strand_id
1 'polypeptide(L)'
;QCNSQESCSSCLSLSNQCAWCSQNSSDMSTRNGSFFHCDTIDNLQLTCPDHLVSFKSYHYVLQNDSLSNAITNTSQAVQLSPQAVHVILRISKK
;
A
#
# COMPACT_ATOMS: atom_id res chain seq x y z
N GLN A 1 -6.79 -16.67 5.73
CA GLN A 1 -5.50 -17.06 5.13
C GLN A 1 -5.46 -16.51 3.71
N CYS A 2 -4.43 -15.76 3.32
CA CYS A 2 -4.40 -15.05 2.02
C CYS A 2 -4.16 -16.00 0.82
N ASN A 3 -3.35 -17.03 1.00
CA ASN A 3 -2.91 -17.99 -0.02
C ASN A 3 -3.98 -18.88 -0.67
N SER A 4 -5.27 -18.64 -0.44
CA SER A 4 -6.37 -19.44 -1.00
C SER A 4 -7.00 -18.84 -2.25
N GLN A 5 -6.55 -17.66 -2.69
CA GLN A 5 -7.18 -16.91 -3.78
C GLN A 5 -6.38 -17.01 -5.07
N GLU A 6 -7.05 -17.34 -6.17
CA GLU A 6 -6.47 -17.48 -7.50
C GLU A 6 -6.59 -16.23 -8.37
N SER A 7 -7.25 -15.17 -7.86
CA SER A 7 -7.39 -13.90 -8.57
C SER A 7 -6.98 -12.72 -7.70
N CYS A 8 -6.43 -11.68 -8.34
CA CYS A 8 -6.04 -10.44 -7.68
C CYS A 8 -7.24 -9.79 -6.98
N SER A 9 -8.40 -9.68 -7.64
CA SER A 9 -9.57 -9.03 -7.03
C SER A 9 -10.07 -9.77 -5.78
N SER A 10 -10.12 -11.11 -5.82
CA SER A 10 -10.56 -11.91 -4.66
C SER A 10 -9.54 -11.89 -3.53
N CYS A 11 -8.24 -12.00 -3.85
CA CYS A 11 -7.15 -11.81 -2.91
C CYS A 11 -7.26 -10.46 -2.20
N LEU A 12 -7.47 -9.40 -2.99
CA LEU A 12 -7.51 -8.06 -2.46
C LEU A 12 -8.80 -7.79 -1.66
N SER A 13 -9.88 -8.54 -1.89
CA SER A 13 -11.12 -8.35 -1.13
C SER A 13 -11.13 -9.07 0.22
N LEU A 14 -10.22 -10.02 0.43
CA LEU A 14 -10.24 -10.93 1.58
C LEU A 14 -9.88 -10.25 2.91
N SER A 15 -8.79 -9.49 2.91
CA SER A 15 -8.30 -8.77 4.08
C SER A 15 -7.38 -7.64 3.63
N ASN A 16 -7.30 -6.58 4.42
CA ASN A 16 -6.35 -5.48 4.21
C ASN A 16 -4.88 -5.91 4.31
N GLN A 17 -4.59 -7.05 4.95
CA GLN A 17 -3.24 -7.59 5.07
C GLN A 17 -2.80 -8.40 3.84
N CYS A 18 -3.75 -8.85 3.00
CA CYS A 18 -3.44 -9.60 1.80
C CYS A 18 -3.00 -8.67 0.67
N ALA A 19 -1.98 -9.09 -0.07
CA ALA A 19 -1.44 -8.46 -1.26
C ALA A 19 -1.34 -9.49 -2.39
N TRP A 20 -1.20 -8.99 -3.62
CA TRP A 20 -1.14 -9.83 -4.81
C TRP A 20 0.14 -9.54 -5.61
N CYS A 21 0.91 -10.58 -5.95
CA CYS A 21 2.04 -10.48 -6.87
C CYS A 21 1.61 -10.82 -8.30
N SER A 22 1.76 -9.89 -9.24
CA SER A 22 1.41 -10.09 -10.66
C SER A 22 2.51 -10.76 -11.49
N GLN A 23 3.65 -11.10 -10.90
CA GLN A 23 4.73 -11.77 -11.59
C GLN A 23 4.35 -13.20 -11.99
N ASN A 24 4.86 -13.68 -13.12
CA ASN A 24 4.67 -15.05 -13.56
C ASN A 24 5.36 -16.03 -12.61
N SER A 25 4.73 -17.18 -12.38
CA SER A 25 5.23 -18.23 -11.47
C SER A 25 6.57 -18.82 -11.90
N SER A 26 6.95 -18.71 -13.18
CA SER A 26 8.25 -19.17 -13.70
C SER A 26 9.43 -18.33 -13.25
N ASP A 27 9.19 -17.05 -12.97
CA ASP A 27 10.25 -16.06 -12.75
C ASP A 27 10.41 -15.72 -11.25
N MET A 28 9.59 -16.33 -10.40
CA MET A 28 9.53 -16.01 -8.97
C MET A 28 10.41 -16.92 -8.12
N SER A 29 10.97 -16.32 -7.07
CA SER A 29 11.68 -17.06 -6.04
C SER A 29 10.68 -17.81 -5.16
N THR A 30 10.86 -19.11 -4.97
CA THR A 30 9.98 -19.93 -4.12
C THR A 30 10.37 -19.79 -2.66
N ARG A 31 9.39 -19.69 -1.75
CA ARG A 31 9.62 -19.82 -0.31
C ARG A 31 9.22 -21.22 0.12
N ASN A 32 10.13 -21.99 0.70
CA ASN A 32 9.89 -23.38 1.11
C ASN A 32 9.34 -24.27 -0.02
N GLY A 33 9.75 -24.01 -1.27
CA GLY A 33 9.29 -24.77 -2.45
C GLY A 33 7.87 -24.42 -2.94
N SER A 34 7.19 -23.46 -2.31
CA SER A 34 5.86 -23.01 -2.71
C SER A 34 5.87 -21.53 -3.08
N PHE A 35 5.02 -21.18 -4.03
CA PHE A 35 4.75 -19.81 -4.44
C PHE A 35 3.24 -19.55 -4.42
N PHE A 36 2.84 -18.40 -3.90
CA PHE A 36 1.46 -17.95 -3.90
C PHE A 36 1.38 -16.53 -4.44
N HIS A 37 0.54 -16.32 -5.45
CA HIS A 37 0.27 -14.97 -5.94
C HIS A 37 -0.40 -14.10 -4.86
N CYS A 38 -1.25 -14.70 -4.02
CA CYS A 38 -1.87 -14.01 -2.89
C CYS A 38 -1.19 -14.42 -1.58
N ASP A 39 -0.61 -13.48 -0.85
CA ASP A 39 -0.09 -13.71 0.50
C ASP A 39 -0.12 -12.39 1.30
N THR A 40 0.40 -12.38 2.52
CA THR A 40 0.66 -11.12 3.23
C THR A 40 1.74 -10.32 2.51
N ILE A 41 1.70 -8.99 2.66
CA ILE A 41 2.71 -8.11 2.06
C ILE A 41 4.13 -8.50 2.45
N ASP A 42 4.36 -8.78 3.73
CA ASP A 42 5.68 -9.16 4.26
C ASP A 42 6.21 -10.44 3.59
N ASN A 43 5.33 -11.39 3.28
CA ASN A 43 5.72 -12.63 2.62
C ASN A 43 6.03 -12.41 1.15
N LEU A 44 5.25 -11.57 0.46
CA LEU A 44 5.47 -11.26 -0.95
C LEU A 44 6.72 -10.42 -1.17
N GLN A 45 7.08 -9.52 -0.26
CA GLN A 45 8.31 -8.72 -0.39
C GLN A 45 9.60 -9.57 -0.39
N LEU A 46 9.54 -10.80 0.11
CA LEU A 46 10.67 -11.73 0.07
C LEU A 46 10.82 -12.45 -1.28
N THR A 47 9.77 -12.49 -2.10
CA THR A 47 9.71 -13.33 -3.30
C THR A 47 9.31 -12.60 -4.57
N CYS A 48 8.70 -11.42 -4.44
CA CYS A 48 8.11 -10.59 -5.49
C CYS A 48 8.71 -9.17 -5.44
N PRO A 49 9.17 -8.61 -6.58
CA PRO A 49 9.57 -7.21 -6.66
C PRO A 49 8.45 -6.25 -6.26
N ASP A 50 8.78 -5.21 -5.48
CA ASP A 50 7.79 -4.27 -4.93
C ASP A 50 6.87 -3.65 -6.00
N HIS A 51 7.39 -3.34 -7.18
CA HIS A 51 6.61 -2.75 -8.28
C HIS A 51 5.57 -3.71 -8.90
N LEU A 52 5.68 -5.01 -8.62
CA LEU A 52 4.73 -6.05 -9.05
C LEU A 52 3.78 -6.47 -7.91
N VAL A 53 4.01 -5.98 -6.68
CA VAL A 53 3.14 -6.21 -5.54
C VAL A 53 1.99 -5.20 -5.55
N SER A 54 0.80 -5.69 -5.83
CA SER A 54 -0.44 -4.98 -5.59
C SER A 54 -0.83 -5.10 -4.12
N PHE A 55 -0.55 -4.07 -3.34
CA PHE A 55 -1.11 -3.89 -2.00
C PHE A 55 -1.85 -2.54 -1.99
N LYS A 56 -2.97 -2.44 -1.26
CA LYS A 56 -3.82 -1.24 -1.36
C LYS A 56 -4.13 -0.66 0.01
N SER A 57 -3.41 0.38 0.37
CA SER A 57 -3.90 1.73 0.62
C SER A 57 -2.70 2.64 0.45
N TYR A 58 -2.84 3.75 -0.26
CA TYR A 58 -1.73 4.67 -0.49
C TYR A 58 -2.14 6.07 -0.14
N HIS A 59 -1.17 6.87 0.26
CA HIS A 59 -1.35 8.29 0.47
C HIS A 59 -0.24 9.03 -0.23
N TYR A 60 -0.55 10.24 -0.67
CA TYR A 60 0.46 11.18 -1.13
C TYR A 60 0.06 12.58 -0.72
N VAL A 61 1.07 13.40 -0.46
CA VAL A 61 0.90 14.75 0.06
C VAL A 61 0.68 15.70 -1.12
N LEU A 62 -0.40 16.48 -1.07
CA LEU A 62 -0.74 17.46 -2.10
C LEU A 62 -0.21 18.85 -1.75
N GLN A 63 -0.18 19.19 -0.45
CA GLN A 63 0.31 20.47 0.06
C GLN A 63 1.00 20.25 1.41
N ASN A 64 2.22 20.79 1.55
CA ASN A 64 3.08 20.59 2.73
C ASN A 64 3.92 21.84 3.04
N ASP A 65 3.24 22.96 3.22
CA ASP A 65 3.88 24.20 3.64
C ASP A 65 4.48 24.03 5.03
N SER A 66 5.67 24.55 5.23
CA SER A 66 6.36 24.47 6.52
C SER A 66 5.62 25.29 7.58
N LEU A 67 5.66 24.81 8.83
CA LEU A 67 5.13 25.53 9.98
C LEU A 67 5.79 26.92 10.10
N SER A 68 4.99 27.94 10.41
CA SER A 68 5.48 29.30 10.56
C SER A 68 6.16 29.50 11.92
N ASN A 69 7.35 30.12 11.94
CA ASN A 69 8.10 30.40 13.19
C ASN A 69 7.67 31.71 13.87
N ALA A 70 7.38 32.75 13.09
CA ALA A 70 6.89 34.05 13.54
C ALA A 70 5.99 34.62 12.45
N ILE A 71 4.87 35.22 12.85
CA ILE A 71 3.84 35.71 11.93
C ILE A 71 3.57 37.17 12.23
N THR A 72 3.66 38.00 11.20
CA THR A 72 3.21 39.41 11.22
C THR A 72 1.77 39.54 10.74
N ASN A 73 1.26 38.54 10.02
CA ASN A 73 -0.10 38.47 9.52
C ASN A 73 -0.68 37.07 9.79
N THR A 74 -1.86 37.03 10.41
CA THR A 74 -2.56 35.80 10.77
C THR A 74 -3.01 34.99 9.55
N SER A 75 -3.24 35.61 8.39
CA SER A 75 -3.64 34.90 7.17
C SER A 75 -2.52 34.07 6.54
N GLN A 76 -1.27 34.27 6.98
CA GLN A 76 -0.09 33.51 6.52
C GLN A 76 0.38 32.48 7.55
N ALA A 77 -0.35 32.33 8.66
CA ALA A 77 0.00 31.39 9.71
C ALA A 77 -0.23 29.94 9.28
N VAL A 78 0.84 29.20 9.08
CA VAL A 78 0.80 27.75 8.88
C VAL A 78 1.04 27.06 10.21
N GLN A 79 -0.03 26.53 10.81
CA GLN A 79 0.01 25.88 12.11
C GLN A 79 -0.09 24.35 12.03
N LEU A 80 -0.40 23.80 10.86
CA LEU A 80 -0.50 22.36 10.60
C LEU A 80 0.21 22.03 9.28
N SER A 81 0.86 20.86 9.24
CA SER A 81 1.57 20.34 8.07
C SER A 81 1.48 18.80 8.08
N PRO A 82 1.12 18.13 6.97
CA PRO A 82 0.70 18.70 5.67
C PRO A 82 -0.71 19.32 5.73
N GLN A 83 -1.00 20.24 4.82
CA GLN A 83 -2.32 20.89 4.73
C GLN A 83 -3.30 20.06 3.89
N ALA A 84 -2.78 19.28 2.93
CA ALA A 84 -3.60 18.44 2.08
C ALA A 84 -2.91 17.10 1.78
N VAL A 85 -3.66 16.02 1.97
CA VAL A 85 -3.23 14.65 1.69
C VAL A 85 -4.31 13.97 0.84
N HIS A 86 -3.90 13.35 -0.24
CA HIS A 86 -4.75 12.42 -0.99
C HIS A 86 -4.58 11.04 -0.41
N VAL A 87 -5.65 10.45 0.12
CA VAL A 87 -5.65 9.08 0.65
C VAL A 87 -6.53 8.21 -0.24
N ILE A 88 -5.97 7.11 -0.74
CA ILE A 88 -6.71 6.08 -1.48
C ILE A 88 -6.79 4.84 -0.61
N LEU A 89 -7.99 4.59 -0.10
CA LEU A 89 -8.28 3.48 0.77
C LEU A 89 -8.76 2.27 -0.03
N ARG A 90 -8.31 1.10 0.39
CA ARG A 90 -8.92 -0.17 -0.04
C ARG A 90 -10.06 -0.52 0.87
N ILE A 91 -11.19 -0.85 0.27
CA ILE A 91 -12.36 -1.33 1.01
C ILE A 91 -12.19 -2.84 1.22
N SER A 92 -12.15 -3.28 2.48
CA SER A 92 -12.32 -4.68 2.85
C SER A 92 -13.80 -4.92 3.14
N LYS A 93 -14.39 -6.00 2.61
CA LYS A 93 -15.72 -6.44 3.06
C LYS A 93 -15.55 -7.02 4.47
N LYS A 94 -16.33 -6.53 5.43
CA LYS A 94 -16.42 -7.11 6.78
C LYS A 94 -17.24 -8.39 6.72
#